data_AF-A0A3Q7JIH1-F1
#
_entry.id   AF-A0A3Q7JIH1-F1
#
_cell.length_a   1.000
_cell.length_b   1.000
_cell.length_c   1.000
_cell.angle_alpha   90.00
_cell.angle_beta   90.00
_cell.angle_gamma   90.00
#
_symmetry.space_group_name_H-M   'P 1'
#
loop_
_entity.id
_entity.type
_entity.pdbx_description
1 polymer ?
#
loop_
_entity_poly.entity_id
_entity_poly.type
_entity_poly.pdbx_seq_one_letter_code
_entity_poly.pdbx_strand_id
1 'polypeptide(L)'
;MAMNNMNRFSSGEIEHGVGDGAKREPGIAPFVTKTYDMVEDPNTNSGFKKIGLQKWEYGHYWFQAGKKHLISNIKRRTKNLNARRDFNQENYFYGVGEEMRSQRDLNITLKSELEKLKERQDDMIKGIASLKEYLERSEAESRKFLCFLAKAVKQVVATKRGTKRDVEVRDVITSKRRAEDVTGSSKSSEKN
;
A
#
# COMPACT_ATOMS: atom_id res chain seq x y z
N MET A 1 5.23 -9.54 -69.84
CA MET A 1 4.77 -8.22 -69.36
C MET A 1 3.42 -8.41 -68.70
N ALA A 2 3.28 -8.00 -67.45
CA ALA A 2 2.00 -7.94 -66.75
C ALA A 2 1.12 -6.87 -67.41
N MET A 3 -0.21 -7.06 -67.41
CA MET A 3 -1.15 -6.16 -66.73
C MET A 3 -2.62 -6.54 -67.00
N ASN A 4 -3.37 -6.57 -65.89
CA ASN A 4 -4.72 -6.05 -65.72
C ASN A 4 -5.88 -6.76 -66.44
N ASN A 5 -6.62 -7.59 -65.69
CA ASN A 5 -8.05 -7.67 -65.89
C ASN A 5 -8.78 -7.27 -64.59
N MET A 6 -9.35 -6.08 -64.64
CA MET A 6 -10.07 -5.42 -63.58
C MET A 6 -11.46 -6.05 -63.51
N ASN A 7 -11.74 -6.87 -62.49
CA ASN A 7 -13.07 -7.44 -62.29
C ASN A 7 -14.08 -6.32 -62.07
N ARG A 8 -14.88 -6.04 -63.12
CA ARG A 8 -16.14 -5.32 -63.03
C ARG A 8 -17.04 -6.05 -62.03
N PHE A 9 -17.42 -5.38 -60.95
CA PHE A 9 -18.55 -5.82 -60.15
C PHE A 9 -19.82 -5.65 -60.98
N SER A 10 -20.40 -6.77 -61.41
CA SER A 10 -21.74 -6.83 -61.96
C SER A 10 -22.73 -6.62 -60.83
N SER A 11 -23.48 -5.52 -60.87
CA SER A 11 -24.66 -5.31 -60.04
C SER A 11 -25.70 -6.37 -60.40
N GLY A 12 -25.74 -7.45 -59.62
CA GLY A 12 -26.80 -8.45 -59.68
C GLY A 12 -27.88 -8.09 -58.67
N GLU A 13 -29.05 -7.75 -59.20
CA GLU A 13 -30.32 -7.66 -58.47
C GLU A 13 -30.57 -9.00 -57.74
N ILE A 14 -30.87 -8.95 -56.44
CA ILE A 14 -31.38 -10.11 -55.70
C ILE A 14 -32.70 -9.70 -55.05
N GLU A 15 -33.72 -10.42 -55.48
CA GLU A 15 -35.14 -10.32 -55.13
C GLU A 15 -35.42 -10.36 -53.63
N HIS A 16 -36.56 -9.78 -53.28
CA HIS A 16 -37.10 -9.69 -51.93
C HIS A 16 -37.55 -11.07 -51.40
N GLY A 17 -36.80 -11.60 -50.44
CA GLY A 17 -37.25 -12.63 -49.51
C GLY A 17 -37.54 -12.01 -48.14
N VAL A 18 -38.82 -12.02 -47.73
CA VAL A 18 -39.30 -11.49 -46.45
C VAL A 18 -38.67 -12.27 -45.28
N GLY A 19 -37.89 -11.57 -44.46
CA GLY A 19 -37.31 -12.06 -43.22
C GLY A 19 -37.06 -10.88 -42.27
N ASP A 20 -37.61 -10.99 -41.08
CA ASP A 20 -37.92 -9.93 -40.12
C ASP A 20 -36.73 -9.05 -39.67
N GLY A 21 -36.90 -7.73 -39.76
CA GLY A 21 -36.54 -6.79 -38.68
C GLY A 21 -35.07 -6.50 -38.31
N ALA A 22 -34.23 -6.03 -39.23
CA ALA A 22 -33.14 -5.12 -38.87
C ALA A 22 -32.93 -4.10 -39.98
N LYS A 23 -33.27 -2.83 -39.69
CA LYS A 23 -33.10 -1.70 -40.63
C LYS A 23 -31.61 -1.54 -40.91
N ARG A 24 -31.14 -2.04 -42.05
CA ARG A 24 -29.78 -1.78 -42.54
C ARG A 24 -29.73 -0.34 -43.04
N GLU A 25 -29.03 0.54 -42.33
CA GLU A 25 -28.85 1.92 -42.78
C GLU A 25 -28.05 1.95 -44.10
N PRO A 26 -28.56 2.63 -45.14
CA PRO A 26 -27.88 2.73 -46.43
C PRO A 26 -26.67 3.65 -46.29
N GLY A 27 -25.47 3.08 -46.23
CA GLY A 27 -24.22 3.84 -46.18
C GLY A 27 -23.14 3.24 -45.28
N ILE A 28 -23.51 2.31 -44.40
CA ILE A 28 -22.54 1.63 -43.54
C ILE A 28 -21.92 0.46 -44.32
N ALA A 29 -20.59 0.46 -44.41
CA ALA A 29 -19.86 -0.60 -45.10
C ALA A 29 -20.11 -1.95 -44.41
N PRO A 30 -20.32 -3.04 -45.16
CA PRO A 30 -20.79 -4.32 -44.62
C PRO A 30 -19.88 -4.94 -43.55
N PHE A 31 -18.58 -4.61 -43.57
CA PHE A 31 -17.64 -5.05 -42.56
C PHE A 31 -17.88 -4.38 -41.19
N VAL A 32 -18.34 -3.13 -41.17
CA VAL A 32 -18.63 -2.35 -39.96
C VAL A 32 -19.86 -2.92 -39.25
N THR A 33 -20.93 -3.20 -40.01
CA THR A 33 -22.14 -3.83 -39.49
C THR A 33 -21.81 -5.19 -38.89
N LYS A 34 -21.06 -6.03 -39.62
CA LYS A 34 -20.64 -7.35 -39.13
C LYS A 34 -19.78 -7.28 -37.85
N THR A 35 -18.94 -6.26 -37.69
CA THR A 35 -18.15 -6.10 -36.46
C THR A 35 -19.00 -5.72 -35.25
N TYR A 36 -20.00 -4.86 -35.43
CA TYR A 36 -20.94 -4.51 -34.36
C TYR A 36 -21.89 -5.67 -34.04
N ASP A 37 -22.46 -6.31 -35.07
CA ASP A 37 -23.33 -7.47 -34.92
C ASP A 37 -22.62 -8.64 -34.23
N MET A 38 -21.31 -8.86 -34.48
CA MET A 38 -20.53 -9.89 -33.77
C MET A 38 -20.33 -9.58 -32.28
N VAL A 39 -20.29 -8.30 -31.90
CA VAL A 39 -20.14 -7.87 -30.49
C VAL A 39 -21.46 -8.03 -29.73
N GLU A 40 -22.60 -7.92 -30.42
CA GLU A 40 -23.95 -8.08 -29.86
C GLU A 40 -24.55 -9.47 -30.09
N ASP A 41 -23.93 -10.35 -30.90
CA ASP A 41 -24.40 -11.72 -31.13
C ASP A 41 -24.32 -12.56 -29.83
N PRO A 42 -25.47 -13.07 -29.30
CA PRO A 42 -25.49 -13.97 -28.15
C PRO A 42 -24.60 -15.22 -28.34
N ASN A 43 -24.40 -15.64 -29.59
CA ASN A 43 -23.51 -16.75 -29.93
C ASN A 43 -22.04 -16.41 -29.69
N THR A 44 -21.62 -15.15 -29.86
CA THR A 44 -20.27 -14.68 -29.52
C THR A 44 -20.09 -14.58 -28.01
N ASN A 45 -21.14 -14.17 -27.28
CA ASN A 45 -21.10 -14.07 -25.82
C ASN A 45 -21.04 -15.44 -25.10
N SER A 46 -21.38 -16.53 -25.80
CA SER A 46 -21.46 -17.90 -25.26
C SER A 46 -20.17 -18.73 -25.41
N GLY A 47 -19.04 -18.13 -25.81
CA GLY A 47 -17.78 -18.85 -26.12
C GLY A 47 -16.57 -18.39 -25.30
N PHE A 48 -15.47 -19.12 -25.41
CA PHE A 48 -14.18 -18.76 -24.78
C PHE A 48 -13.68 -17.41 -25.28
N LYS A 49 -13.34 -16.51 -24.35
CA LYS A 49 -12.88 -15.15 -24.65
C LYS A 49 -11.38 -15.03 -24.36
N LYS A 50 -10.69 -14.22 -25.16
CA LYS A 50 -9.28 -13.89 -24.92
C LYS A 50 -9.19 -13.03 -23.65
N ILE A 51 -8.34 -13.45 -22.71
CA ILE A 51 -8.14 -12.77 -21.42
C ILE A 51 -6.75 -12.15 -21.28
N GLY A 52 -5.76 -12.65 -22.03
CA GLY A 52 -4.40 -12.11 -22.04
C GLY A 52 -4.14 -11.23 -23.26
N LEU A 53 -3.48 -10.08 -23.08
CA LEU A 53 -3.10 -9.18 -24.18
C LEU A 53 -1.91 -9.73 -24.99
N GLN A 54 -0.92 -10.31 -24.31
CA GLN A 54 0.35 -10.73 -24.88
C GLN A 54 0.50 -12.24 -25.10
N LYS A 55 -0.40 -13.03 -24.53
CA LYS A 55 -0.40 -14.49 -24.62
C LYS A 55 -1.74 -14.96 -25.17
N TRP A 56 -1.73 -16.13 -25.80
CA TRP A 56 -2.94 -16.79 -26.29
C TRP A 56 -3.69 -17.46 -25.13
N GLU A 57 -4.12 -16.64 -24.17
CA GLU A 57 -4.84 -17.05 -22.97
C GLU A 57 -6.33 -16.80 -23.18
N TYR A 58 -7.13 -17.84 -22.89
CA TYR A 58 -8.57 -17.83 -23.09
C TYR A 58 -9.28 -18.31 -21.83
N GLY A 59 -10.42 -17.70 -21.52
CA GLY A 59 -11.22 -18.02 -20.35
C GLY A 59 -12.70 -18.18 -20.69
N HIS A 60 -13.39 -18.98 -19.88
CA HIS A 60 -14.84 -19.10 -19.91
C HIS A 60 -15.37 -19.30 -18.50
N TYR A 61 -16.47 -18.64 -18.16
CA TYR A 61 -17.02 -18.67 -16.80
C TYR A 61 -17.34 -20.10 -16.32
N TRP A 62 -17.85 -20.93 -17.23
CA TRP A 62 -18.16 -22.35 -16.97
C TRP A 62 -16.95 -23.30 -17.14
N PHE A 63 -15.73 -22.78 -17.34
CA PHE A 63 -14.49 -23.57 -17.46
C PHE A 63 -13.52 -23.20 -16.35
N GLN A 64 -13.63 -23.88 -15.21
CA GLN A 64 -12.79 -23.65 -14.02
C GLN A 64 -12.07 -24.95 -13.62
N ALA A 65 -10.82 -24.83 -13.19
CA ALA A 65 -10.03 -25.98 -12.74
C ALA A 65 -10.72 -26.68 -11.55
N GLY A 66 -10.78 -28.02 -11.58
CA GLY A 66 -11.40 -28.83 -10.53
C GLY A 66 -12.93 -28.88 -10.54
N LYS A 67 -13.63 -28.03 -11.30
CA LYS A 67 -15.11 -27.98 -11.33
C LYS A 67 -15.71 -28.61 -12.59
N LYS A 68 -15.63 -29.94 -12.69
CA LYS A 68 -16.11 -30.72 -13.86
C LYS A 68 -17.60 -30.49 -14.18
N HIS A 69 -18.44 -30.28 -13.16
CA HIS A 69 -19.89 -30.10 -13.35
C HIS A 69 -20.22 -28.85 -14.19
N LEU A 70 -19.39 -27.81 -14.15
CA LEU A 70 -19.60 -26.58 -14.93
C LEU A 70 -19.42 -26.79 -16.44
N ILE A 71 -18.62 -27.78 -16.85
CA ILE A 71 -18.37 -28.07 -18.28
C ILE A 71 -19.68 -28.43 -19.00
N SER A 72 -20.68 -28.97 -18.28
CA SER A 72 -21.99 -29.32 -18.85
C SER A 72 -22.74 -28.10 -19.42
N ASN A 73 -22.46 -26.89 -18.95
CA ASN A 73 -23.06 -25.64 -19.41
C ASN A 73 -22.40 -25.10 -20.69
N ILE A 74 -21.23 -25.61 -21.08
CA ILE A 74 -20.55 -25.21 -22.32
C ILE A 74 -21.14 -25.98 -23.49
N LYS A 75 -21.82 -25.27 -24.41
CA LYS A 75 -22.45 -25.88 -25.58
C LYS A 75 -21.71 -25.51 -26.86
N ARG A 76 -21.63 -26.47 -27.79
CA ARG A 76 -21.15 -26.20 -29.16
C ARG A 76 -22.17 -25.30 -29.86
N ARG A 77 -21.72 -24.29 -30.60
CA ARG A 77 -22.59 -23.53 -31.50
C ARG A 77 -23.21 -24.48 -32.52
N THR A 78 -24.52 -24.62 -32.50
CA THR A 78 -25.29 -25.38 -33.50
C THR A 78 -25.80 -24.40 -34.55
N LYS A 79 -25.64 -24.74 -35.84
CA LYS A 79 -26.01 -23.86 -36.98
C LYS A 79 -27.52 -23.71 -37.21
N ASN A 80 -28.38 -24.27 -36.36
CA ASN A 80 -29.85 -24.23 -36.52
C ASN A 80 -30.46 -23.23 -35.54
N LEU A 81 -30.78 -22.04 -36.03
CA LEU A 81 -31.27 -20.88 -35.26
C LEU A 81 -32.71 -21.02 -34.73
N ASN A 82 -33.44 -22.10 -35.07
CA ASN A 82 -34.90 -22.11 -34.94
C ASN A 82 -35.49 -23.07 -33.88
N ALA A 83 -34.70 -23.75 -33.03
CA ALA A 83 -35.26 -24.83 -32.20
C ALA A 83 -34.96 -24.77 -30.68
N ARG A 84 -34.46 -23.66 -30.12
CA ARG A 84 -33.94 -23.73 -28.73
C ARG A 84 -34.09 -22.51 -27.83
N ARG A 85 -35.06 -21.63 -28.09
CA ARG A 85 -35.19 -20.39 -27.30
C ARG A 85 -35.71 -20.58 -25.87
N ASP A 86 -36.43 -21.65 -25.56
CA ASP A 86 -37.24 -21.60 -24.32
C ASP A 86 -36.70 -22.39 -23.12
N PHE A 87 -35.73 -23.30 -23.29
CA PHE A 87 -35.32 -24.18 -22.18
C PHE A 87 -33.99 -23.83 -21.50
N ASN A 88 -33.18 -22.93 -22.06
CA ASN A 88 -31.82 -22.64 -21.55
C ASN A 88 -31.71 -21.33 -20.74
N GLN A 89 -32.74 -20.48 -20.75
CA GLN A 89 -32.67 -19.17 -20.06
C GLN A 89 -32.91 -19.32 -18.54
N GLU A 90 -33.77 -20.24 -18.12
CA GLU A 90 -34.13 -20.46 -16.71
C GLU A 90 -32.97 -21.00 -15.88
N ASN A 91 -32.22 -21.98 -16.43
CA ASN A 91 -31.07 -22.58 -15.76
C ASN A 91 -29.84 -21.65 -15.73
N TYR A 92 -29.78 -20.67 -16.64
CA TYR A 92 -28.72 -19.65 -16.70
C TYR A 92 -28.91 -18.57 -15.63
N PHE A 93 -30.16 -18.29 -15.23
CA PHE A 93 -30.47 -17.22 -14.28
C PHE A 93 -30.35 -17.67 -12.82
N TYR A 94 -30.71 -18.93 -12.51
CA TYR A 94 -30.73 -19.42 -11.14
C TYR A 94 -29.33 -19.60 -10.54
N GLY A 95 -28.41 -20.26 -11.25
CA GLY A 95 -27.05 -20.51 -10.77
C GLY A 95 -26.17 -19.25 -10.69
N VAL A 96 -26.39 -18.28 -11.58
CA VAL A 96 -25.68 -16.99 -11.55
C VAL A 96 -26.16 -16.12 -10.38
N GLY A 97 -27.45 -16.19 -10.04
CA GLY A 97 -28.04 -15.45 -8.92
C GLY A 97 -27.50 -15.88 -7.55
N GLU A 98 -27.32 -17.19 -7.33
CA GLU A 98 -26.74 -17.71 -6.08
C GLU A 98 -25.26 -17.37 -5.95
N GLU A 99 -24.46 -17.54 -7.01
CA GLU A 99 -23.05 -17.15 -6.99
C GLU A 99 -22.88 -15.64 -6.74
N MET A 100 -23.72 -14.79 -7.33
CA MET A 100 -23.69 -13.34 -7.11
C MET A 100 -24.16 -12.93 -5.71
N ARG A 101 -25.02 -13.73 -5.06
CA ARG A 101 -25.34 -13.56 -3.62
C ARG A 101 -24.14 -13.96 -2.76
N SER A 102 -23.57 -15.14 -2.99
CA SER A 102 -22.40 -15.63 -2.25
C SER A 102 -21.19 -14.69 -2.36
N GLN A 103 -20.92 -14.14 -3.55
CA GLN A 103 -19.86 -13.14 -3.74
C GLN A 103 -20.12 -11.84 -2.98
N ARG A 104 -21.39 -11.40 -2.88
CA ARG A 104 -21.75 -10.22 -2.07
C ARG A 104 -21.54 -10.49 -0.59
N ASP A 105 -21.96 -11.65 -0.11
CA ASP A 105 -21.80 -12.04 1.30
C ASP A 105 -20.31 -12.13 1.66
N LEU A 106 -19.49 -12.77 0.81
CA LEU A 106 -18.04 -12.80 0.99
C LEU A 106 -17.43 -11.39 0.97
N ASN A 107 -17.87 -10.50 0.08
CA ASN A 107 -17.37 -9.13 0.03
C ASN A 107 -17.74 -8.34 1.29
N ILE A 108 -18.94 -8.55 1.85
CA ILE A 108 -19.37 -7.96 3.12
C ILE A 108 -18.47 -8.47 4.25
N THR A 109 -18.23 -9.78 4.34
CA THR A 109 -17.33 -10.36 5.34
C THR A 109 -15.93 -9.78 5.23
N LEU A 110 -15.34 -9.77 4.03
CA LEU A 110 -14.00 -9.23 3.79
C LEU A 110 -13.91 -7.74 4.14
N LYS A 111 -14.94 -6.94 3.81
CA LYS A 111 -15.00 -5.52 4.22
C LYS A 111 -15.02 -5.37 5.73
N SER A 112 -15.80 -6.20 6.44
CA SER A 112 -15.86 -6.18 7.89
C SER A 112 -14.52 -6.57 8.55
N GLU A 113 -13.78 -7.49 7.95
CA GLU A 113 -12.44 -7.88 8.43
C GLU A 113 -11.41 -6.78 8.17
N LEU A 114 -11.46 -6.13 7.00
CA LEU A 114 -10.63 -4.97 6.68
C LEU A 114 -10.87 -3.82 7.65
N GLU A 115 -12.13 -3.55 8.01
CA GLU A 115 -12.49 -2.51 8.97
C GLU A 115 -11.91 -2.80 10.36
N LYS A 116 -12.02 -4.05 10.84
CA LYS A 116 -11.40 -4.48 12.11
C LYS A 116 -9.88 -4.36 12.08
N LEU A 117 -9.24 -4.68 10.96
CA LEU A 117 -7.78 -4.53 10.82
C LEU A 117 -7.37 -3.06 10.86
N LYS A 118 -8.15 -2.19 10.23
CA LYS A 118 -7.93 -0.75 10.26
C LYS A 118 -8.07 -0.18 11.67
N GLU A 119 -9.10 -0.59 12.41
CA GLU A 119 -9.29 -0.20 13.81
C GLU A 119 -8.09 -0.60 14.68
N ARG A 120 -7.60 -1.84 14.54
CA ARG A 120 -6.38 -2.30 15.24
C ARG A 120 -5.14 -1.48 14.88
N GLN A 121 -5.01 -1.09 13.62
CA GLN A 121 -3.89 -0.25 13.18
C GLN A 121 -3.96 1.14 13.81
N ASP A 122 -5.15 1.74 13.85
CA ASP A 122 -5.37 3.05 14.48
C ASP A 122 -5.06 3.00 15.99
N ASP A 123 -5.45 1.93 16.68
CA ASP A 123 -5.14 1.75 18.10
C ASP A 123 -3.65 1.57 18.36
N MET A 124 -2.95 0.84 17.49
CA MET A 124 -1.49 0.72 17.56
C MET A 124 -0.81 2.08 17.36
N ILE A 125 -1.29 2.90 16.40
CA ILE A 125 -0.77 4.25 16.17
C ILE A 125 -0.96 5.12 17.40
N LYS A 126 -2.15 5.09 18.03
CA LYS A 126 -2.41 5.80 19.29
C LYS A 126 -1.48 5.33 20.40
N GLY A 127 -1.29 4.01 20.55
CA GLY A 127 -0.37 3.44 21.53
C GLY A 127 1.08 3.90 21.34
N ILE A 128 1.57 3.91 20.10
CA ILE A 128 2.90 4.43 19.76
C ILE A 128 3.02 5.92 20.12
N ALA A 129 2.00 6.72 19.82
CA ALA A 129 1.99 8.14 20.16
C ALA A 129 2.05 8.36 21.69
N SER A 130 1.28 7.60 22.47
CA SER A 130 1.33 7.66 23.94
C SER A 130 2.68 7.22 24.49
N LEU A 131 3.28 6.16 23.96
CA LEU A 131 4.61 5.71 24.38
C LEU A 131 5.69 6.75 24.07
N LYS A 132 5.61 7.41 22.92
CA LYS A 132 6.53 8.49 22.55
C LYS A 132 6.44 9.64 23.55
N GLU A 133 5.23 10.06 23.89
CA GLU A 133 5.00 11.15 24.84
C GLU A 133 5.46 10.78 26.27
N TYR A 134 5.23 9.53 26.70
CA TYR A 134 5.74 9.02 27.97
C TYR A 134 7.28 9.02 28.00
N LEU A 135 7.92 8.55 26.93
CA LEU A 135 9.37 8.52 26.81
C LEU A 135 9.95 9.93 26.90
N GLU A 136 9.41 10.89 26.13
CA GLU A 136 9.84 12.29 26.16
C GLU A 136 9.73 12.91 27.57
N ARG A 137 8.64 12.63 28.31
CA ARG A 137 8.49 13.08 29.70
C ARG A 137 9.55 12.47 30.62
N SER A 138 9.72 11.15 30.57
CA SER A 138 10.68 10.44 31.42
C SER A 138 12.13 10.86 31.15
N GLU A 139 12.44 11.17 29.88
CA GLU A 139 13.74 11.68 29.47
C GLU A 139 13.95 13.10 30.01
N ALA A 140 12.95 13.98 29.90
CA ALA A 140 13.01 15.33 30.43
C ALA A 140 13.22 15.33 31.96
N GLU A 141 12.56 14.43 32.68
CA GLU A 141 12.73 14.25 34.12
C GLU A 141 14.14 13.75 34.47
N SER A 142 14.62 12.74 33.74
CA SER A 142 15.98 12.21 33.89
C SER A 142 17.05 13.29 33.62
N ARG A 143 16.84 14.14 32.60
CA ARG A 143 17.72 15.27 32.28
C ARG A 143 17.78 16.31 33.41
N LYS A 144 16.66 16.59 34.08
CA LYS A 144 16.63 17.49 35.26
C LYS A 144 17.45 16.91 36.41
N PHE A 145 17.31 15.62 36.69
CA PHE A 145 18.08 14.92 37.72
C PHE A 145 19.59 14.93 37.39
N LEU A 146 19.95 14.61 36.14
CA LEU A 146 21.34 14.69 35.67
C LEU A 146 21.93 16.09 35.80
N CYS A 147 21.16 17.13 35.48
CA CYS A 147 21.57 18.52 35.65
C CYS A 147 21.82 18.86 37.13
N PHE A 148 20.96 18.38 38.03
CA PHE A 148 21.15 18.54 39.47
C PHE A 148 22.43 17.86 39.96
N LEU A 149 22.68 16.60 39.58
CA LEU A 149 23.91 15.89 39.91
C LEU A 149 25.16 16.60 39.36
N ALA A 150 25.12 17.04 38.10
CA ALA A 150 26.21 17.78 37.50
C ALA A 150 26.53 19.07 38.26
N LYS A 151 25.50 19.79 38.75
CA LYS A 151 25.68 20.95 39.63
C LYS A 151 26.31 20.56 40.97
N ALA A 152 25.84 19.50 41.62
CA ALA A 152 26.39 19.05 42.90
C ALA A 152 27.88 18.64 42.79
N VAL A 153 28.24 17.89 41.75
CA VAL A 153 29.64 17.51 41.47
C VAL A 153 30.51 18.75 41.25
N LYS A 154 30.05 19.73 40.46
CA LYS A 154 30.77 21.00 40.27
C LYS A 154 31.01 21.73 41.59
N GLN A 155 30.03 21.76 42.48
CA GLN A 155 30.18 22.40 43.80
C GLN A 155 31.24 21.69 44.66
N VAL A 156 31.22 20.35 44.74
CA VAL A 156 32.21 19.56 45.50
C VAL A 156 33.63 19.74 44.93
N VAL A 157 33.77 19.80 43.60
CA VAL A 157 35.08 20.05 42.97
C VAL A 157 35.57 21.47 43.25
N ALA A 158 34.68 22.47 43.23
CA ALA A 158 35.02 23.86 43.53
C ALA A 158 35.49 24.04 44.98
N THR A 159 34.80 23.44 45.96
CA THR A 159 35.19 23.51 47.38
C THR A 159 36.51 22.77 47.65
N LYS A 160 36.76 21.61 47.03
CA LYS A 160 38.08 20.93 47.09
C LYS A 160 39.21 21.78 46.50
N ARG A 161 38.97 22.52 45.41
CA ARG A 161 39.97 23.43 44.83
C ARG A 161 40.16 24.72 45.63
N GLY A 162 39.13 25.20 46.32
CA GLY A 162 39.23 26.31 47.26
C GLY A 162 40.08 25.93 48.46
N THR A 163 39.68 24.86 49.16
CA THR A 163 40.42 24.35 50.33
C THR A 163 41.87 23.97 50.02
N LYS A 164 42.19 23.37 48.86
CA LYS A 164 43.59 23.07 48.51
C LYS A 164 44.44 24.34 48.31
N ARG A 165 43.87 25.37 47.67
CA ARG A 165 44.54 26.67 47.50
C ARG A 165 44.65 27.44 48.81
N ASP A 166 43.63 27.40 49.66
CA ASP A 166 43.62 28.07 50.96
C ASP A 166 44.59 27.41 51.95
N VAL A 167 44.73 26.07 51.90
CA VAL A 167 45.75 25.31 52.65
C VAL A 167 47.15 25.63 52.12
N GLU A 168 47.39 25.60 50.80
CA GLU A 168 48.69 25.96 50.21
C GLU A 168 49.08 27.42 50.52
N VAL A 169 48.16 28.38 50.39
CA VAL A 169 48.41 29.79 50.70
C VAL A 169 48.65 29.99 52.20
N ARG A 170 47.90 29.31 53.08
CA ARG A 170 48.12 29.36 54.53
C ARG A 170 49.44 28.73 54.94
N ASP A 171 49.87 27.64 54.31
CA ASP A 171 51.17 27.01 54.54
C ASP A 171 52.32 27.91 54.06
N VAL A 172 52.19 28.56 52.91
CA VAL A 172 53.19 29.54 52.42
C VAL A 172 53.28 30.76 53.35
N ILE A 173 52.14 31.30 53.82
CA ILE A 173 52.12 32.46 54.74
C ILE A 173 52.71 32.09 56.12
N THR A 174 52.36 30.91 56.66
CA THR A 174 52.89 30.46 57.96
C THR A 174 54.37 30.07 57.90
N SER A 175 54.84 29.54 56.76
CA SER A 175 56.25 29.27 56.51
C SER A 175 57.08 30.55 56.37
N LYS A 176 56.53 31.59 55.72
CA LYS A 176 57.19 32.90 55.59
C LYS A 176 57.36 33.61 56.94
N ARG A 177 56.37 33.54 57.83
CA ARG A 177 56.46 34.12 59.20
C ARG A 177 57.47 33.41 60.11
N ARG A 178 57.77 32.13 59.89
CA ARG A 178 58.80 31.39 60.65
C ARG A 178 60.24 31.67 60.19
N ALA A 179 60.43 32.13 58.96
CA ALA A 179 61.75 32.44 58.41
C ALA A 179 62.26 33.84 58.80
N GLU A 180 61.36 34.77 59.12
CA GLU A 180 61.72 36.16 59.47
C GLU A 180 62.15 36.34 60.94
N ASP A 181 61.91 35.36 61.81
CA ASP A 181 62.26 35.41 63.26
C ASP A 181 63.69 34.89 63.57
N VAL A 182 64.45 34.45 62.55
CA VAL A 182 65.79 33.85 62.72
C VAL A 182 66.93 34.79 62.31
N THR A 183 66.66 35.94 61.69
CA THR A 183 67.71 36.86 61.18
C THR A 183 67.87 38.16 61.96
N GLY A 184 67.28 38.28 63.16
CA GLY A 184 67.32 39.48 63.99
C GLY A 184 68.24 39.38 65.21
N SER A 185 69.37 38.69 65.14
CA SER A 185 70.37 38.68 66.23
C SER A 185 71.76 38.89 65.66
N SER A 186 72.24 40.13 65.69
CA SER A 186 73.65 40.47 65.92
C SER A 186 73.88 41.98 65.87
N LYS A 187 74.47 42.48 66.97
CA LYS A 187 75.33 43.66 67.19
C LYS A 187 74.80 44.52 68.35
N SER A 188 75.17 44.23 69.61
CA SER A 188 76.46 44.44 70.30
C SER A 188 76.82 45.92 70.49
N SER A 189 77.00 46.28 71.77
CA SER A 189 77.93 47.28 72.35
C SER A 189 77.90 48.72 71.77
N GLU A 190 77.96 49.80 72.54
CA GLU A 190 78.92 50.09 73.59
C GLU A 190 78.56 51.43 74.27
N LYS A 191 79.05 51.59 75.51
CA LYS A 191 78.76 52.68 76.45
C LYS A 191 79.31 54.05 76.02
N ASN A 192 78.57 55.12 76.31
CA ASN A 192 78.84 56.14 77.36
C ASN A 192 77.97 57.38 77.14
#